data_AF-A0A3B0RD99-F1
#
_entry.id   AF-A0A3B0RD99-F1
#
_cell.length_a   1.000
_cell.length_b   1.000
_cell.length_c   1.000
_cell.angle_alpha   90.00
_cell.angle_beta   90.00
_cell.angle_gamma   90.00
#
_symmetry.space_group_name_H-M   'P 1'
#
loop_
_entity.id
_entity.type
_entity.pdbx_description
1 polymer ?
#
loop_
_entity_poly.entity_id
_entity_poly.type
_entity_poly.pdbx_seq_one_letter_code
_entity_poly.pdbx_strand_id
1 'polypeptide(L)'
;MPRLFTTLPLIAALALGTAVFAQTDTTTDTADQAAETDAAHDEGASSDATTDETTTTEATTTESKLDMGDNVAADAPYIKETYGDWQLKCFKNGTEDGPCQMYQLLRESAGNPVAEISIFRLPEGGQAIAGATVVVPLGTLLTKELKISVDGGRAKSFSYAFCNPTGCFSRIGLTADDVAAFKQGAAANLVIVPAQAPDQTITINASLDGFTAAFKNVTTLNQ
;
A
#
# COMPACT_ATOMS: atom_id res chain seq x y z
N MET A 1 -49.27 40.67 45.70
CA MET A 1 -48.93 40.89 44.28
C MET A 1 -49.75 39.92 43.43
N PRO A 2 -50.41 40.38 42.34
CA PRO A 2 -51.39 39.64 41.53
C PRO A 2 -50.71 38.79 40.41
N ARG A 3 -51.21 37.57 40.13
CA ARG A 3 -52.08 37.11 38.99
C ARG A 3 -51.43 37.22 37.59
N LEU A 4 -51.06 36.10 36.93
CA LEU A 4 -51.86 35.11 36.16
C LEU A 4 -52.64 35.67 34.96
N PHE A 5 -52.12 35.43 33.75
CA PHE A 5 -52.80 35.32 32.43
C PHE A 5 -51.90 34.43 31.53
N THR A 6 -52.23 33.20 31.07
CA THR A 6 -53.12 32.76 29.94
C THR A 6 -52.80 33.50 28.62
N THR A 7 -52.46 32.94 27.45
CA THR A 7 -52.98 31.77 26.68
C THR A 7 -52.06 31.36 25.50
N LEU A 8 -52.20 30.10 25.05
CA LEU A 8 -51.74 29.42 23.81
C LEU A 8 -52.35 30.03 22.50
N PRO A 9 -51.89 29.72 21.24
CA PRO A 9 -52.01 28.39 20.56
C PRO A 9 -50.79 28.00 19.68
N LEU A 10 -50.37 26.73 19.50
CA LEU A 10 -50.94 25.60 18.73
C LEU A 10 -51.22 25.86 17.23
N ILE A 11 -50.29 25.49 16.34
CA ILE A 11 -50.57 24.99 14.98
C ILE A 11 -49.59 23.85 14.65
N ALA A 12 -50.15 22.68 14.38
CA ALA A 12 -49.50 21.52 13.78
C ALA A 12 -49.73 21.53 12.26
N ALA A 13 -48.74 21.12 11.46
CA ALA A 13 -48.97 20.61 10.11
C ALA A 13 -47.80 19.71 9.64
N LEU A 14 -48.13 18.45 9.37
CA LEU A 14 -47.37 17.45 8.62
C LEU A 14 -47.12 17.91 7.18
N ALA A 15 -45.98 17.51 6.60
CA ALA A 15 -45.93 17.07 5.20
C ALA A 15 -44.75 16.11 4.96
N LEU A 16 -45.11 14.92 4.46
CA LEU A 16 -44.23 13.89 3.91
C LEU A 16 -43.64 14.36 2.57
N GLY A 17 -42.42 13.92 2.24
CA GLY A 17 -41.82 14.16 0.93
C GLY A 17 -40.64 13.24 0.64
N THR A 18 -40.91 11.98 0.32
CA THR A 18 -39.96 11.08 -0.36
C THR A 18 -40.02 11.35 -1.85
N ALA A 19 -38.97 11.95 -2.43
CA ALA A 19 -38.78 12.03 -3.87
C ALA A 19 -37.90 10.86 -4.32
N VAL A 20 -38.54 9.78 -4.74
CA VAL A 20 -37.95 8.75 -5.61
C VAL A 20 -38.02 9.30 -7.03
N PHE A 21 -36.87 9.49 -7.68
CA PHE A 21 -36.81 9.71 -9.11
C PHE A 21 -36.72 8.35 -9.82
N ALA A 22 -37.85 7.87 -10.32
CA ALA A 22 -37.90 6.90 -11.41
C ALA A 22 -38.14 7.68 -12.71
N GLN A 23 -37.23 7.55 -13.68
CA GLN A 23 -37.45 7.97 -15.06
C GLN A 23 -37.56 6.71 -15.91
N THR A 24 -38.70 6.58 -16.59
CA THR A 24 -38.91 5.71 -17.75
C THR A 24 -39.38 6.58 -18.91
N ASP A 25 -39.22 6.02 -20.11
CA ASP A 25 -39.60 6.51 -21.45
C ASP A 25 -38.44 7.13 -22.26
N THR A 26 -38.23 6.83 -23.55
CA THR A 26 -38.82 5.84 -24.47
C THR A 26 -37.99 5.90 -25.78
N THR A 27 -37.83 4.75 -26.44
CA THR A 27 -37.59 4.52 -27.89
C THR A 27 -36.38 5.15 -28.60
N THR A 28 -35.56 4.30 -29.23
CA THR A 28 -35.32 4.33 -30.69
C THR A 28 -34.87 2.94 -31.19
N ASP A 29 -35.46 2.59 -32.33
CA ASP A 29 -35.34 1.45 -33.25
C ASP A 29 -33.94 0.88 -33.57
N THR A 30 -33.93 -0.46 -33.71
CA THR A 30 -33.59 -1.28 -34.90
C THR A 30 -32.42 -0.93 -35.82
N ALA A 31 -31.45 -1.86 -35.90
CA ALA A 31 -30.88 -2.49 -37.11
C ALA A 31 -29.79 -3.50 -36.64
N ASP A 32 -29.95 -4.82 -36.74
CA ASP A 32 -29.87 -5.68 -37.93
C ASP A 32 -28.44 -5.91 -38.48
N GLN A 33 -28.19 -7.17 -38.83
CA GLN A 33 -27.04 -7.78 -39.54
C GLN A 33 -25.71 -7.95 -38.77
N ALA A 34 -24.96 -9.04 -38.94
CA ALA A 34 -25.19 -10.33 -39.58
C ALA A 34 -24.08 -11.27 -39.07
N ALA A 35 -24.41 -12.54 -38.88
CA ALA A 35 -23.44 -13.61 -38.82
C ALA A 35 -23.05 -13.99 -40.25
N GLU A 36 -21.75 -14.21 -40.49
CA GLU A 36 -21.31 -15.01 -41.62
C GLU A 36 -20.10 -15.87 -41.22
N THR A 37 -20.10 -17.04 -41.83
CA THR A 37 -19.44 -18.30 -41.50
C THR A 37 -18.27 -18.54 -42.46
N ASP A 38 -17.51 -19.60 -42.18
CA ASP A 38 -16.65 -20.36 -43.11
C ASP A 38 -15.26 -19.77 -43.40
N ALA A 39 -14.18 -20.56 -43.55
CA ALA A 39 -14.09 -21.98 -43.83
C ALA A 39 -12.77 -22.56 -43.29
N ALA A 40 -12.79 -23.87 -43.03
CA ALA A 40 -11.60 -24.71 -43.00
C ALA A 40 -11.15 -25.07 -44.42
N HIS A 41 -9.85 -25.23 -44.65
CA HIS A 41 -9.36 -26.19 -45.63
C HIS A 41 -7.98 -26.76 -45.26
N ASP A 42 -7.85 -28.02 -45.62
CA ASP A 42 -6.89 -29.05 -45.23
C ASP A 42 -5.86 -29.29 -46.34
N GLU A 43 -4.89 -30.13 -46.02
CA GLU A 43 -3.95 -30.89 -46.86
C GLU A 43 -2.70 -30.23 -47.45
N GLY A 44 -1.58 -30.92 -47.15
CA GLY A 44 -0.29 -30.72 -47.77
C GLY A 44 0.75 -31.69 -47.22
N ALA A 45 0.48 -33.00 -47.30
CA ALA A 45 1.47 -34.03 -47.06
C ALA A 45 2.50 -34.09 -48.21
N SER A 46 3.79 -34.20 -47.88
CA SER A 46 4.74 -34.95 -48.71
C SER A 46 5.84 -35.54 -47.85
N SER A 47 5.93 -36.87 -47.92
CA SER A 47 7.00 -37.74 -47.45
C SER A 47 8.26 -37.54 -48.30
N ASP A 48 9.44 -37.68 -47.69
CA ASP A 48 10.41 -38.66 -48.19
C ASP A 48 11.42 -39.07 -47.11
N ALA A 49 11.72 -40.36 -47.08
CA ALA A 49 12.71 -40.99 -46.23
C ALA A 49 14.05 -41.10 -46.98
N THR A 50 15.19 -41.12 -46.28
CA THR A 50 16.28 -42.10 -46.46
C THR A 50 17.45 -41.83 -45.49
N THR A 51 17.89 -42.93 -44.90
CA THR A 51 19.08 -43.24 -44.09
C THR A 51 20.41 -42.83 -44.77
N ASP A 52 21.38 -42.29 -44.03
CA ASP A 52 22.57 -43.00 -43.50
C ASP A 52 23.78 -42.06 -43.24
N GLU A 53 24.59 -42.51 -42.27
CA GLU A 53 26.01 -42.25 -42.00
C GLU A 53 26.60 -40.84 -41.80
N THR A 54 27.17 -40.70 -40.59
CA THR A 54 28.58 -40.36 -40.31
C THR A 54 29.22 -39.23 -41.10
N THR A 55 29.62 -38.15 -40.41
CA THR A 55 31.02 -37.66 -40.39
C THR A 55 31.16 -36.45 -39.45
N THR A 56 32.08 -36.59 -38.49
CA THR A 56 32.71 -35.54 -37.71
C THR A 56 33.15 -34.37 -38.57
N THR A 57 32.72 -33.15 -38.25
CA THR A 57 33.48 -31.93 -38.62
C THR A 57 33.23 -30.86 -37.56
N GLU A 58 34.32 -30.43 -36.94
CA GLU A 58 34.42 -29.19 -36.18
C GLU A 58 33.79 -28.04 -36.97
N ALA A 59 32.66 -27.53 -36.50
CA ALA A 59 32.25 -26.18 -36.76
C ALA A 59 32.26 -25.47 -35.42
N THR A 60 33.32 -24.69 -35.18
CA THR A 60 33.38 -23.64 -34.17
C THR A 60 32.21 -22.68 -34.43
N THR A 61 31.05 -23.01 -33.88
CA THR A 61 29.90 -22.11 -33.79
C THR A 61 30.26 -21.04 -32.77
N THR A 62 30.89 -19.98 -33.28
CA THR A 62 30.79 -18.66 -32.65
C THR A 62 29.37 -18.16 -32.92
N GLU A 63 28.36 -18.86 -32.39
CA GLU A 63 26.98 -18.43 -32.43
C GLU A 63 26.70 -17.63 -31.16
N SER A 64 26.61 -16.32 -31.38
CA SER A 64 25.66 -15.45 -30.70
C SER A 64 25.61 -15.60 -29.19
N LYS A 65 26.66 -15.15 -28.50
CA LYS A 65 26.54 -14.72 -27.09
C LYS A 65 25.81 -13.37 -27.04
N LEU A 66 24.60 -13.34 -27.58
CA LEU A 66 23.66 -12.25 -27.38
C LEU A 66 22.76 -12.67 -26.23
N ASP A 67 22.80 -11.88 -25.15
CA ASP A 67 21.95 -12.05 -23.98
C ASP A 67 20.49 -11.83 -24.40
N MET A 68 19.67 -12.89 -24.35
CA MET A 68 18.25 -12.83 -24.70
C MET A 68 17.36 -12.38 -23.53
N GLY A 69 17.99 -12.04 -22.39
CA GLY A 69 17.30 -11.66 -21.16
C GLY A 69 16.65 -12.87 -20.49
N ASP A 70 16.98 -13.07 -19.22
CA ASP A 70 16.26 -14.03 -18.39
C ASP A 70 14.95 -13.42 -17.89
N ASN A 71 13.88 -14.23 -17.84
CA ASN A 71 12.66 -13.86 -17.15
C ASN A 71 12.91 -13.87 -15.63
N VAL A 72 13.21 -12.70 -15.07
CA VAL A 72 13.27 -12.49 -13.61
C VAL A 72 11.85 -12.28 -13.07
N ALA A 73 11.23 -13.34 -12.57
CA ALA A 73 10.04 -13.22 -11.75
C ALA A 73 10.42 -12.62 -10.39
N ALA A 74 9.94 -11.40 -10.10
CA ALA A 74 10.06 -10.83 -8.77
C ALA A 74 8.98 -11.45 -7.87
N ASP A 75 9.39 -12.21 -6.85
CA ASP A 75 8.48 -12.70 -5.82
C ASP A 75 7.85 -11.52 -5.05
N ALA A 76 6.52 -11.55 -4.90
CA ALA A 76 5.82 -10.60 -4.05
C ALA A 76 6.20 -10.79 -2.57
N PRO A 77 6.19 -9.72 -1.75
CA PRO A 77 6.34 -9.86 -0.31
C PRO A 77 5.21 -10.70 0.28
N TYR A 78 5.49 -11.41 1.38
CA TYR A 78 4.52 -12.23 2.09
C TYR A 78 4.54 -11.94 3.59
N ILE A 79 3.42 -12.22 4.27
CA ILE A 79 3.34 -12.09 5.73
C ILE A 79 3.77 -13.41 6.36
N LYS A 80 4.88 -13.38 7.12
CA LYS A 80 5.43 -14.54 7.80
C LYS A 80 4.75 -14.81 9.14
N GLU A 81 4.48 -13.75 9.89
CA GLU A 81 3.86 -13.82 11.21
C GLU A 81 3.13 -12.50 11.53
N THR A 82 2.21 -12.52 12.51
CA THR A 82 1.51 -11.34 13.01
C THR A 82 1.65 -11.28 14.53
N TYR A 83 2.01 -10.10 15.05
CA TYR A 83 2.14 -9.82 16.48
C TYR A 83 1.26 -8.61 16.83
N GLY A 84 0.15 -8.85 17.52
CA GLY A 84 -0.84 -7.80 17.77
C GLY A 84 -1.29 -7.18 16.44
N ASP A 85 -1.12 -5.87 16.31
CA ASP A 85 -1.47 -5.12 15.09
C ASP A 85 -0.32 -5.04 14.07
N TRP A 86 0.85 -5.63 14.35
CA TRP A 86 2.00 -5.61 13.45
C TRP A 86 2.17 -6.91 12.69
N GLN A 87 2.43 -6.79 11.39
CA GLN A 87 2.73 -7.93 10.52
C GLN A 87 4.22 -8.00 10.21
N LEU A 88 4.83 -9.17 10.28
CA LEU A 88 6.19 -9.42 9.82
C LEU A 88 6.16 -9.72 8.32
N LYS A 89 6.44 -8.70 7.51
CA LYS A 89 6.44 -8.77 6.04
C LYS A 89 7.84 -9.07 5.53
N CYS A 90 8.01 -10.22 4.90
CA CYS A 90 9.28 -10.70 4.36
C CYS A 90 9.28 -10.69 2.83
N PHE A 91 10.45 -10.52 2.24
CA PHE A 91 10.67 -10.62 0.80
C PHE A 91 11.40 -11.92 0.51
N LYS A 92 11.10 -12.59 -0.59
CA LYS A 92 11.92 -13.77 -0.97
C LYS A 92 13.23 -13.34 -1.58
N ASN A 93 14.25 -14.16 -1.40
CA ASN A 93 15.53 -14.06 -2.09
C ASN A 93 15.77 -15.38 -2.83
N GLY A 94 15.20 -15.51 -4.03
CA GLY A 94 15.11 -16.79 -4.73
C GLY A 94 14.26 -17.78 -3.93
N THR A 95 14.83 -18.94 -3.60
CA THR A 95 14.14 -19.99 -2.81
C THR A 95 14.25 -19.79 -1.29
N GLU A 96 15.08 -18.85 -0.83
CA GLU A 96 15.32 -18.59 0.58
C GLU A 96 14.47 -17.43 1.11
N ASP A 97 14.27 -17.43 2.44
CA ASP A 97 13.70 -16.28 3.14
C ASP A 97 14.67 -15.09 3.06
N GLY A 98 14.23 -14.01 2.40
CA GLY A 98 14.96 -12.75 2.40
C GLY A 98 14.64 -11.89 3.62
N PRO A 99 14.98 -10.59 3.57
CA PRO A 99 14.84 -9.72 4.73
C PRO A 99 13.37 -9.51 5.11
N CYS A 100 13.13 -9.41 6.41
CA CYS A 100 11.83 -9.13 7.00
C CYS A 100 11.81 -7.75 7.64
N GLN A 101 10.69 -7.05 7.48
CA GLN A 101 10.37 -5.80 8.16
C GLN A 101 9.03 -5.95 8.86
N MET A 102 8.84 -5.25 9.98
CA MET A 102 7.51 -5.15 10.58
C MET A 102 6.71 -4.08 9.83
N TYR A 103 5.42 -4.30 9.67
CA TYR A 103 4.54 -3.52 8.82
C TYR A 103 3.19 -3.30 9.50
N GLN A 104 2.62 -2.12 9.33
CA GLN A 104 1.23 -1.82 9.70
C GLN A 104 0.59 -0.93 8.64
N LEU A 105 -0.60 -1.33 8.18
CA LEU A 105 -1.47 -0.48 7.38
C LEU A 105 -2.32 0.37 8.31
N LEU A 106 -2.13 1.68 8.24
CA LEU A 106 -2.76 2.65 9.12
C LEU A 106 -4.07 3.14 8.54
N ARG A 107 -5.08 3.25 9.39
CA ARG A 107 -6.44 3.62 9.01
C ARG A 107 -6.87 4.88 9.74
N GLU A 108 -7.72 5.68 9.11
CA GLU A 108 -8.43 6.75 9.81
C GLU A 108 -9.57 6.19 10.69
N SER A 109 -10.21 7.07 11.46
CA SER A 109 -11.34 6.72 12.33
C SER A 109 -12.51 6.07 11.60
N ALA A 110 -12.73 6.41 10.32
CA ALA A 110 -13.74 5.78 9.47
C ALA A 110 -13.32 4.40 8.94
N GLY A 111 -12.09 3.94 9.24
CA GLY A 111 -11.58 2.63 8.84
C GLY A 111 -10.92 2.59 7.47
N ASN A 112 -10.89 3.69 6.72
CA ASN A 112 -10.23 3.73 5.42
C ASN A 112 -8.70 3.70 5.58
N PRO A 113 -7.96 2.98 4.71
CA PRO A 113 -6.49 3.01 4.74
C PRO A 113 -6.01 4.40 4.31
N VAL A 114 -5.07 4.97 5.09
CA VAL A 114 -4.54 6.32 4.84
C VAL A 114 -3.03 6.32 4.72
N ALA A 115 -2.32 5.53 5.52
CA ALA A 115 -0.87 5.50 5.47
C ALA A 115 -0.38 4.09 5.77
N GLU A 116 0.91 3.85 5.57
CA GLU A 116 1.56 2.65 6.04
C GLU A 116 2.91 2.97 6.66
N ILE A 117 3.29 2.17 7.65
CA ILE A 117 4.59 2.24 8.29
C ILE A 117 5.25 0.88 8.22
N SER A 118 6.54 0.89 7.88
CA SER A 118 7.40 -0.29 7.92
C SER A 118 8.70 0.01 8.65
N ILE A 119 9.20 -0.95 9.42
CA ILE A 119 10.38 -0.76 10.27
C ILE A 119 11.30 -1.97 10.17
N PHE A 120 12.60 -1.71 10.10
CA PHE A 120 13.68 -2.70 10.07
C PHE A 120 14.82 -2.25 10.99
N ARG A 121 15.70 -3.19 11.38
CA ARG A 121 16.85 -2.87 12.21
C ARG A 121 18.03 -2.40 11.36
N LEU A 122 18.84 -1.50 11.91
CA LEU A 122 20.10 -1.08 11.31
C LEU A 122 21.27 -1.74 12.04
N PRO A 123 22.45 -1.88 11.40
CA PRO A 123 23.65 -2.34 12.07
C PRO A 123 24.04 -1.42 13.21
N GLU A 124 24.76 -1.96 14.19
CA GLU A 124 25.26 -1.17 15.31
C GLU A 124 26.31 -0.13 14.87
N GLY A 125 26.50 0.92 15.68
CA GLY A 125 27.49 1.97 15.45
C GLY A 125 26.94 3.27 14.85
N GLY A 126 25.69 3.27 14.40
CA GLY A 126 24.96 4.48 14.00
C GLY A 126 24.19 5.16 15.15
N GLN A 127 23.81 6.42 14.95
CA GLN A 127 22.89 7.12 15.86
C GLN A 127 21.48 6.49 15.86
N ALA A 128 21.04 6.04 14.69
CA ALA A 128 19.79 5.30 14.53
C ALA A 128 20.08 3.79 14.63
N ILE A 129 19.27 3.09 15.42
CA ILE A 129 19.34 1.63 15.57
C ILE A 129 18.29 0.90 14.72
N ALA A 130 17.36 1.66 14.14
CA ALA A 130 16.33 1.17 13.24
C ALA A 130 16.01 2.20 12.17
N GLY A 131 15.63 1.70 11.00
CA GLY A 131 15.09 2.49 9.91
C GLY A 131 13.58 2.28 9.82
N ALA A 132 12.84 3.33 9.51
CA ALA A 132 11.43 3.24 9.20
C ALA A 132 11.11 3.94 7.88
N THR A 133 10.18 3.38 7.13
CA THR A 133 9.58 4.02 5.96
C THR A 133 8.11 4.24 6.24
N VAL A 134 7.68 5.51 6.15
CA VAL A 134 6.27 5.88 6.22
C VAL A 134 5.83 6.35 4.84
N VAL A 135 4.74 5.79 4.34
CA VAL A 135 4.10 6.20 3.08
C VAL A 135 2.77 6.85 3.41
N VAL A 136 2.58 8.08 2.95
CA VAL A 136 1.35 8.86 3.15
C VAL A 136 0.72 9.19 1.80
N PRO A 137 -0.57 9.59 1.75
CA PRO A 137 -1.27 9.84 0.49
C PRO A 137 -0.63 10.95 -0.34
N LEU A 138 -0.89 10.89 -1.64
CA LEU A 138 -0.69 12.02 -2.53
C LEU A 138 -1.53 13.23 -2.08
N GLY A 139 -1.06 14.43 -2.43
CA GLY A 139 -1.68 15.66 -1.96
C GLY A 139 -1.31 16.03 -0.52
N THR A 140 -0.29 15.39 0.06
CA THR A 140 0.31 15.84 1.34
C THR A 140 1.24 17.04 1.12
N LEU A 141 1.16 18.03 1.99
CA LEU A 141 1.96 19.25 1.94
C LEU A 141 3.37 19.01 2.48
N LEU A 142 4.33 18.86 1.57
CA LEU A 142 5.68 18.42 1.91
C LEU A 142 6.43 19.37 2.85
N THR A 143 6.20 20.68 2.73
CA THR A 143 6.86 21.72 3.55
C THR A 143 6.42 21.73 5.01
N LYS A 144 5.36 21.01 5.37
CA LYS A 144 4.89 20.86 6.76
C LYS A 144 5.43 19.63 7.47
N GLU A 145 6.16 18.79 6.74
CA GLU A 145 6.80 17.56 7.21
C GLU A 145 5.82 16.56 7.85
N LEU A 146 6.27 15.32 8.01
CA LEU A 146 5.56 14.32 8.80
C LEU A 146 5.92 14.52 10.27
N LYS A 147 4.92 14.56 11.16
CA LYS A 147 5.17 14.57 12.60
C LYS A 147 4.75 13.27 13.25
N ILE A 148 5.57 12.74 14.16
CA ILE A 148 5.26 11.52 14.91
C ILE A 148 5.44 11.78 16.40
N SER A 149 4.46 11.40 17.22
CA SER A 149 4.55 11.37 18.68
C SER A 149 4.06 10.04 19.23
N VAL A 150 4.47 9.67 20.45
CA VAL A 150 4.00 8.47 21.17
C VAL A 150 3.15 8.92 22.33
N ASP A 151 1.92 8.40 22.46
CA ASP A 151 0.99 8.67 23.57
C ASP A 151 0.79 10.17 23.91
N GLY A 152 0.87 11.04 22.90
CA GLY A 152 0.74 12.50 23.08
C GLY A 152 2.00 13.18 23.62
N GLY A 153 3.12 12.46 23.71
CA GLY A 153 4.44 13.01 24.02
C GLY A 153 4.96 14.00 22.96
N ARG A 154 6.20 14.45 23.13
CA ARG A 154 6.81 15.43 22.20
C ARG A 154 6.91 14.84 20.79
N ALA A 155 6.32 15.54 19.82
CA ALA A 155 6.42 15.16 18.42
C ALA A 155 7.83 15.42 17.85
N LYS A 156 8.29 14.50 17.00
CA LYS A 156 9.46 14.66 16.14
C LYS A 156 9.01 14.91 14.70
N SER A 157 9.76 15.71 13.96
CA SER A 157 9.47 16.10 12.57
C SER A 157 10.40 15.39 11.60
N PHE A 158 9.85 14.90 10.49
CA PHE A 158 10.57 14.13 9.48
C PHE A 158 10.21 14.63 8.09
N SER A 159 11.20 15.05 7.32
CA SER A 159 10.98 15.50 5.95
C SER A 159 10.54 14.34 5.05
N TYR A 160 9.81 14.67 3.99
CA TYR A 160 9.51 13.72 2.91
C TYR A 160 10.72 13.65 1.96
N ALA A 161 11.14 12.44 1.62
CA ALA A 161 12.28 12.21 0.76
C ALA A 161 11.91 12.32 -0.73
N PHE A 162 10.77 11.75 -1.12
CA PHE A 162 10.24 11.77 -2.49
C PHE A 162 8.77 11.33 -2.49
N CYS A 163 8.11 11.50 -3.64
CA CYS A 163 6.79 10.91 -3.89
C CYS A 163 6.81 10.12 -5.21
N ASN A 164 5.96 9.12 -5.31
CA ASN A 164 5.66 8.38 -6.53
C ASN A 164 4.13 8.12 -6.60
N PRO A 165 3.59 7.43 -7.63
CA PRO A 165 2.15 7.18 -7.71
C PRO A 165 1.52 6.45 -6.52
N THR A 166 2.31 5.72 -5.71
CA THR A 166 1.85 5.04 -4.49
C THR A 166 1.67 6.00 -3.32
N GLY A 167 2.45 7.07 -3.25
CA GLY A 167 2.38 8.04 -2.16
C GLY A 167 3.67 8.84 -1.95
N CYS A 168 3.73 9.58 -0.85
CA CYS A 168 4.88 10.34 -0.42
C CYS A 168 5.61 9.62 0.72
N PHE A 169 6.92 9.48 0.58
CA PHE A 169 7.76 8.63 1.43
C PHE A 169 8.57 9.50 2.39
N SER A 170 8.53 9.16 3.67
CA SER A 170 9.51 9.62 4.66
C SER A 170 10.40 8.46 5.08
N ARG A 171 11.72 8.69 5.07
CA ARG A 171 12.74 7.74 5.52
C ARG A 171 13.27 8.20 6.86
N ILE A 172 12.99 7.44 7.90
CA ILE A 172 13.16 7.84 9.29
C ILE A 172 14.27 7.01 9.92
N GLY A 173 15.19 7.67 10.62
CA GLY A 173 16.11 7.03 11.55
C GLY A 173 15.51 7.05 12.96
N LEU A 174 15.35 5.88 13.58
CA LEU A 174 14.86 5.75 14.94
C LEU A 174 16.05 5.50 15.89
N THR A 175 16.20 6.37 16.88
CA THR A 175 17.21 6.22 17.94
C THR A 175 16.82 5.13 18.94
N ALA A 176 17.74 4.77 19.85
CA ALA A 176 17.42 3.85 20.94
C ALA A 176 16.26 4.36 21.81
N ASP A 177 16.19 5.67 22.07
CA ASP A 177 15.12 6.29 22.85
C ASP A 177 13.77 6.24 22.10
N ASP A 178 13.78 6.39 20.77
CA ASP A 178 12.57 6.26 19.96
C ASP A 178 12.00 4.85 20.02
N VAL A 179 12.85 3.85 19.81
CA VAL A 179 12.45 2.44 19.88
C VAL A 179 12.01 2.08 21.30
N ALA A 180 12.66 2.61 22.33
CA ALA A 180 12.24 2.41 23.71
C ALA A 180 10.86 3.01 23.99
N ALA A 181 10.59 4.23 23.48
CA ALA A 181 9.27 4.85 23.58
C ALA A 181 8.21 4.02 22.84
N PHE A 182 8.50 3.51 21.64
CA PHE A 182 7.55 2.67 20.88
C PHE A 182 7.26 1.34 21.59
N LYS A 183 8.25 0.75 22.28
CA LYS A 183 8.05 -0.48 23.06
C LYS A 183 7.20 -0.29 24.32
N GLN A 184 7.23 0.91 24.90
CA GLN A 184 6.52 1.22 26.16
C GLN A 184 5.16 1.86 25.92
N GLY A 185 4.96 2.48 24.76
CA GLY A 185 3.76 3.23 24.44
C GLY A 185 2.61 2.37 23.94
N ALA A 186 1.42 2.96 23.92
CA ALA A 186 0.20 2.33 23.43
C ALA A 186 -0.06 2.66 21.96
N ALA A 187 0.20 3.90 21.54
CA ALA A 187 0.03 4.32 20.17
C ALA A 187 1.00 5.41 19.72
N ALA A 188 1.39 5.36 18.44
CA ALA A 188 2.08 6.45 17.76
C ALA A 188 1.07 7.26 16.92
N ASN A 189 1.12 8.58 17.03
CA ASN A 189 0.27 9.50 16.28
C ASN A 189 1.08 10.16 15.17
N LEU A 190 0.70 9.88 13.93
CA LEU A 190 1.26 10.46 12.73
C LEU A 190 0.39 11.65 12.31
N VAL A 191 0.98 12.82 12.15
CA VAL A 191 0.27 14.02 11.70
C VAL A 191 0.78 14.44 10.33
N ILE A 192 -0.15 14.57 9.39
CA ILE A 192 0.09 15.08 8.04
C ILE A 192 -0.78 16.31 7.78
N VAL A 193 -0.38 17.13 6.80
CA VAL A 193 -1.12 18.32 6.38
C VAL A 193 -1.50 18.17 4.91
N PRO A 194 -2.79 18.28 4.53
CA PRO A 194 -3.19 18.30 3.12
C PRO A 194 -2.69 19.56 2.40
N ALA A 195 -2.19 19.41 1.17
CA ALA A 195 -1.73 20.52 0.33
C ALA A 195 -2.86 21.48 -0.05
N GLN A 196 -4.07 20.95 -0.22
CA GLN A 196 -5.28 21.73 -0.55
C GLN A 196 -5.86 22.46 0.68
N ALA A 197 -5.49 22.08 1.89
CA ALA A 197 -5.95 22.67 3.15
C ALA A 197 -4.77 22.85 4.14
N PRO A 198 -3.85 23.80 3.90
CA PRO A 198 -2.61 23.96 4.67
C PRO A 198 -2.79 24.35 6.15
N ASP A 199 -4.00 24.75 6.52
CA ASP A 199 -4.45 25.10 7.86
C ASP A 199 -5.06 23.92 8.62
N GLN A 200 -5.30 22.79 7.94
CA GLN A 200 -5.85 21.57 8.53
C GLN A 200 -4.80 20.50 8.75
N THR A 201 -5.03 19.64 9.74
CA THR A 201 -4.17 18.50 10.05
C THR A 201 -4.98 17.22 10.12
N ILE A 202 -4.42 16.13 9.62
CA ILE A 202 -4.96 14.78 9.78
C ILE A 202 -4.06 14.03 10.75
N THR A 203 -4.64 13.48 11.82
CA THR A 203 -3.94 12.61 12.77
C THR A 203 -4.33 11.16 12.49
N ILE A 204 -3.32 10.33 12.26
CA ILE A 204 -3.45 8.92 11.92
C ILE A 204 -2.79 8.13 13.04
N ASN A 205 -3.52 7.17 13.62
CA ASN A 205 -3.00 6.36 14.71
C ASN A 205 -2.32 5.11 14.16
N ALA A 206 -1.14 4.80 14.70
CA ALA A 206 -0.48 3.52 14.55
C ALA A 206 -0.47 2.83 15.92
N SER A 207 -1.06 1.64 15.98
CA SER A 207 -1.06 0.84 17.20
C SER A 207 0.35 0.38 17.53
N LEU A 208 0.71 0.42 18.81
CA LEU A 208 1.97 -0.15 19.31
C LEU A 208 1.75 -1.53 19.95
N ASP A 209 0.52 -2.07 19.91
CA ASP A 209 0.26 -3.42 20.37
C ASP A 209 1.00 -4.45 19.51
N GLY A 210 1.80 -5.29 20.17
CA GLY A 210 2.69 -6.25 19.51
C GLY A 210 4.00 -5.67 18.95
N PHE A 211 4.26 -4.37 19.08
CA PHE A 211 5.47 -3.72 18.54
C PHE A 211 6.75 -4.41 19.01
N THR A 212 6.88 -4.64 20.32
CA THR A 212 8.10 -5.24 20.91
C THR A 212 8.39 -6.64 20.35
N ALA A 213 7.34 -7.45 20.18
CA ALA A 213 7.47 -8.81 19.64
C ALA A 213 7.83 -8.78 18.15
N ALA A 214 7.17 -7.93 17.36
CA ALA A 214 7.49 -7.75 15.95
C ALA A 214 8.92 -7.24 15.73
N PHE A 215 9.32 -6.19 16.46
CA PHE A 215 10.64 -5.57 16.35
C PHE A 215 11.80 -6.54 16.67
N LYS A 216 11.58 -7.52 17.56
CA LYS A 216 12.57 -8.56 17.85
C LYS A 216 12.86 -9.45 16.64
N ASN A 217 11.88 -9.63 15.76
CA ASN A 217 11.91 -10.59 14.65
C ASN A 217 12.20 -9.94 13.29
N VAL A 218 12.32 -8.61 13.20
CA VAL A 218 12.73 -7.94 11.94
C VAL A 218 14.21 -8.19 11.64
N THR A 219 14.56 -8.23 10.36
CA THR A 219 15.95 -8.38 9.89
C THR A 219 16.73 -7.09 10.09
N THR A 220 18.04 -7.22 10.33
CA THR A 220 18.98 -6.10 10.27
C THR A 220 19.40 -5.87 8.82
N LEU A 221 19.12 -4.69 8.26
CA LEU A 221 19.46 -4.34 6.90
C LEU A 221 20.73 -3.48 6.86
N ASN A 222 21.72 -3.93 6.10
CA ASN A 222 22.88 -3.10 5.74
C ASN A 222 22.44 -2.08 4.69
N GLN A 223 22.62 -0.79 4.99
CA GLN A 223 22.33 0.31 4.06
C GLN A 223 23.46 0.47 3.04
#